data_AF-A0A1G3XQ40-F1
#
_entry.id   AF-A0A1G3XQ40-F1
#
_cell.length_a   1.000
_cell.length_b   1.000
_cell.length_c   1.000
_cell.angle_alpha   90.00
_cell.angle_beta   90.00
_cell.angle_gamma   90.00
#
_symmetry.space_group_name_H-M   'P 1'
#
loop_
_entity.id
_entity.type
_entity.pdbx_description
1 polymer ?
#
loop_
_entity_poly.entity_id
_entity_poly.type
_entity_poly.pdbx_seq_one_letter_code
_entity_poly.pdbx_strand_id
1 'polypeptide(L)'
;MIVDFTGRNLYFFLLLLWASSEFFIGKWMFGAKPEKHRIDKYPKMIILLSQLPFGVRWKKNVDKEDIPIFERYQRRIRIMYISTFFPLLIMYIFFNYIKF
;
A
#
# COMPACT_ATOMS: atom_id res chain seq x y z
N MET A 1 -18.48 30.58 12.01
CA MET A 1 -19.17 29.56 12.81
C MET A 1 -19.80 28.45 11.97
N ILE A 2 -20.79 28.71 11.09
CA ILE A 2 -21.36 27.65 10.21
C ILE A 2 -20.34 27.14 9.18
N VAL A 3 -19.56 28.04 8.56
CA VAL A 3 -18.50 27.68 7.60
C VAL A 3 -17.42 26.81 8.26
N ASP A 4 -17.05 27.10 9.51
CA ASP A 4 -16.07 26.31 10.28
C ASP A 4 -16.61 24.95 10.72
N PHE A 5 -17.92 24.82 10.87
CA PHE A 5 -18.59 23.56 11.22
C PHE A 5 -18.69 22.65 9.99
N THR A 6 -19.18 23.18 8.87
CA THR A 6 -19.28 22.44 7.60
C THR A 6 -17.91 22.04 7.07
N GLY A 7 -16.91 22.92 7.16
CA GLY A 7 -15.53 22.62 6.77
C GLY A 7 -14.89 21.50 7.60
N ARG A 8 -15.09 21.52 8.93
CA ARG A 8 -14.60 20.45 9.82
C ARG A 8 -15.29 19.12 9.55
N ASN A 9 -16.61 19.10 9.39
CA ASN A 9 -17.34 17.87 9.10
C ASN A 9 -16.96 17.28 7.73
N LEU A 10 -16.77 18.12 6.72
CA LEU A 10 -16.28 17.68 5.40
C LEU A 10 -14.88 17.07 5.50
N TYR A 11 -13.98 17.70 6.26
CA TYR A 11 -12.64 17.16 6.50
C TYR A 11 -12.68 15.78 7.17
N PHE A 12 -13.46 15.62 8.25
CA PHE A 12 -13.61 14.32 8.92
C PHE A 12 -14.23 13.26 8.00
N PHE A 13 -15.23 13.65 7.19
CA PHE A 13 -15.83 12.76 6.21
C PHE A 13 -14.81 12.28 5.17
N LEU A 14 -13.96 13.17 4.65
CA LEU A 14 -12.89 12.82 3.71
C LEU A 14 -11.84 11.90 4.34
N LEU A 15 -11.45 12.15 5.60
CA LEU A 15 -10.55 11.26 6.33
C LEU A 15 -11.16 9.87 6.52
N LEU A 16 -12.45 9.79 6.84
CA LEU A 16 -13.16 8.52 7.05
C LEU A 16 -13.31 7.75 5.73
N LEU A 17 -13.59 8.45 4.63
CA LEU A 17 -13.62 7.88 3.28
C LEU A 17 -12.25 7.32 2.87
N TRP A 18 -11.18 8.08 3.13
CA TRP A 18 -9.82 7.64 2.86
C TRP A 18 -9.44 6.41 3.71
N ALA A 19 -9.68 6.45 5.03
CA ALA A 19 -9.45 5.31 5.91
C ALA A 19 -10.21 4.06 5.47
N SER A 20 -11.46 4.22 5.02
CA SER A 20 -12.26 3.12 4.49
C SER A 20 -11.66 2.57 3.20
N SER A 21 -11.21 3.42 2.28
CA SER A 21 -10.54 2.96 1.05
C SER A 21 -9.26 2.18 1.34
N GLU A 22 -8.45 2.63 2.30
CA GLU A 22 -7.22 1.94 2.72
C GLU A 22 -7.53 0.58 3.34
N PHE A 23 -8.63 0.46 4.10
CA PHE A 23 -9.09 -0.83 4.59
C PHE A 23 -9.43 -1.81 3.46
N PHE A 24 -10.17 -1.36 2.43
CA PHE A 24 -10.51 -2.20 1.28
C PHE A 24 -9.28 -2.56 0.44
N ILE A 25 -8.37 -1.62 0.21
CA ILE A 25 -7.10 -1.85 -0.50
C ILE A 25 -6.22 -2.83 0.27
N GLY A 26 -6.12 -2.68 1.59
CA GLY A 26 -5.40 -3.61 2.44
C GLY A 26 -5.98 -5.03 2.34
N LYS A 27 -7.30 -5.18 2.48
CA LYS A 27 -7.99 -6.48 2.33
C LYS A 27 -7.76 -7.08 0.94
N TRP A 28 -7.83 -6.27 -0.11
CA TRP A 28 -7.55 -6.69 -1.48
C TRP A 28 -6.10 -7.13 -1.69
N MET A 29 -5.14 -6.41 -1.10
CA MET A 29 -3.71 -6.76 -1.11
C MET A 29 -3.47 -8.10 -0.43
N PHE A 30 -4.04 -8.32 0.76
CA PHE A 30 -3.94 -9.61 1.48
C PHE A 30 -4.53 -10.77 0.69
N GLY A 31 -5.53 -10.54 -0.15
CA GLY A 31 -6.08 -11.56 -1.06
C GLY A 31 -5.10 -12.05 -2.14
N ALA A 32 -3.96 -11.38 -2.35
CA ALA A 32 -2.88 -11.88 -3.22
C ALA A 32 -1.67 -12.41 -2.45
N LYS A 33 -1.75 -12.52 -1.11
CA LYS A 33 -0.64 -13.04 -0.31
C LYS A 33 -0.30 -14.47 -0.76
N PRO A 34 0.98 -14.78 -1.05
CA PRO A 34 1.39 -16.14 -1.38
C PRO A 34 1.00 -17.11 -0.27
N GLU A 35 0.65 -18.33 -0.66
CA GLU A 35 0.28 -19.39 0.27
C GLU A 35 1.44 -19.71 1.21
N LYS A 36 1.13 -20.08 2.46
CA LYS A 36 2.14 -20.29 3.51
C LYS A 36 3.21 -21.30 3.09
N HIS A 37 2.82 -22.40 2.45
CA HIS A 37 3.76 -23.44 2.00
C HIS A 37 4.76 -22.93 0.94
N ARG A 38 4.36 -21.98 0.09
CA ARG A 38 5.26 -21.35 -0.89
C ARG A 38 6.21 -20.38 -0.21
N ILE A 39 5.73 -19.65 0.80
CA ILE A 39 6.57 -18.75 1.59
C ILE A 39 7.63 -19.56 2.34
N ASP A 40 7.24 -20.62 3.03
CA ASP A 40 8.13 -21.40 3.90
C ASP A 40 9.26 -22.12 3.12
N LYS A 41 9.14 -22.24 1.79
CA LYS A 41 10.17 -22.79 0.89
C LYS A 41 11.41 -21.89 0.74
N TYR A 42 11.26 -20.58 0.94
CA TYR A 42 12.31 -19.60 0.66
C TYR A 42 12.86 -18.97 1.94
N PRO A 43 14.14 -18.54 1.94
CA PRO A 43 14.72 -17.79 3.06
C PRO A 43 13.93 -16.50 3.34
N LYS A 44 13.79 -16.13 4.62
CA LYS A 44 13.11 -14.90 5.06
C LYS A 44 13.57 -13.64 4.31
N MET A 45 14.86 -13.55 4.00
CA MET A 45 15.43 -12.43 3.23
C MET A 45 14.85 -12.34 1.81
N ILE A 46 14.65 -13.48 1.12
CA ILE A 46 14.07 -13.50 -0.23
C ILE A 46 12.62 -13.08 -0.20
N ILE A 47 11.86 -13.54 0.81
CA ILE A 47 10.46 -13.13 1.02
C ILE A 47 10.38 -11.63 1.29
N LEU A 48 11.27 -11.09 2.12
CA LEU A 48 11.31 -9.65 2.38
C LEU A 48 11.60 -8.87 1.09
N LEU A 49 12.61 -9.30 0.33
CA LEU A 49 12.98 -8.67 -0.94
C LEU A 49 11.88 -8.75 -2.00
N SER A 50 11.07 -9.82 -2.02
CA SER A 50 9.96 -9.95 -2.98
C SER A 50 8.77 -9.05 -2.64
N GLN A 51 8.67 -8.61 -1.38
CA GLN A 51 7.65 -7.65 -0.93
C GLN A 51 8.05 -6.19 -1.19
N LEU A 52 9.35 -5.90 -1.34
CA LEU A 52 9.81 -4.54 -1.61
C LEU A 52 9.29 -4.07 -2.98
N PRO A 53 8.83 -2.83 -3.13
CA PRO A 53 8.32 -2.33 -4.41
C PRO A 53 9.41 -2.21 -5.49
N PHE A 54 10.68 -2.25 -5.09
CA PHE A 54 11.86 -2.13 -5.95
C PHE A 54 12.76 -3.35 -5.80
N GLY A 55 13.30 -3.84 -6.92
CA GLY A 55 14.26 -4.95 -6.94
C GLY A 55 13.73 -6.21 -7.60
N VAL A 56 14.56 -6.79 -8.46
CA VAL A 56 14.30 -8.04 -9.18
C VAL A 56 15.29 -9.16 -8.81
N ARG A 57 16.24 -8.88 -7.91
CA ARG A 57 17.29 -9.84 -7.51
C ARG A 57 16.73 -11.11 -6.90
N TRP A 58 15.58 -11.01 -6.20
CA TRP A 58 14.92 -12.15 -5.57
C TRP A 58 14.46 -13.19 -6.60
N LYS A 59 14.14 -12.79 -7.83
CA LYS A 59 13.68 -13.70 -8.90
C LYS A 59 14.70 -14.78 -9.27
N LYS A 60 16.00 -14.53 -9.04
CA LYS A 60 17.06 -15.50 -9.32
C LYS A 60 17.06 -16.69 -8.35
N ASN A 61 16.45 -16.52 -7.17
CA ASN A 61 16.45 -17.49 -6.07
C ASN A 61 15.03 -18.05 -5.80
N VAL A 62 14.11 -17.91 -6.76
CA VAL A 62 12.71 -18.35 -6.67
C VAL A 62 12.38 -19.17 -7.90
N ASP A 63 11.60 -20.23 -7.70
CA ASP A 63 11.20 -21.10 -8.80
C ASP A 63 10.31 -20.34 -9.79
N LYS A 64 10.49 -20.63 -11.09
CA LYS A 64 9.80 -19.92 -12.17
C LYS A 64 8.27 -19.95 -12.04
N GLU A 65 7.73 -20.99 -11.43
CA GLU A 65 6.29 -21.18 -11.17
C GLU A 65 5.75 -20.25 -10.07
N ASP A 66 6.58 -19.91 -9.09
CA ASP A 66 6.20 -19.07 -7.96
C ASP A 66 6.37 -17.57 -8.25
N ILE A 67 7.27 -17.20 -9.17
CA ILE A 67 7.51 -15.82 -9.60
C ILE A 67 6.22 -15.03 -9.86
N PRO A 68 5.28 -15.48 -10.72
CA PRO A 68 4.08 -14.70 -11.03
C PRO A 68 3.17 -14.45 -9.81
N ILE A 69 3.23 -15.31 -8.79
CA ILE A 69 2.45 -15.15 -7.55
C ILE A 69 3.07 -14.06 -6.70
N PHE A 70 4.38 -14.11 -6.48
CA PHE A 70 5.11 -13.07 -5.77
C PHE A 70 5.02 -11.72 -6.48
N GLU A 71 5.11 -11.67 -7.81
CA GLU A 71 4.94 -10.43 -8.58
C GLU A 71 3.53 -9.85 -8.46
N ARG A 72 2.50 -10.69 -8.48
CA ARG A 72 1.12 -10.26 -8.25
C ARG A 72 0.99 -9.61 -6.89
N TYR A 73 1.55 -10.23 -5.85
CA TYR A 73 1.54 -9.69 -4.49
C TYR A 73 2.30 -8.37 -4.40
N GLN A 74 3.52 -8.31 -4.94
CA GLN A 74 4.36 -7.12 -5.01
C GLN A 74 3.65 -5.95 -5.71
N ARG A 75 2.91 -6.23 -6.80
CA ARG A 75 2.11 -5.21 -7.50
C ARG A 75 1.00 -4.65 -6.61
N ARG A 76 0.30 -5.51 -5.86
CA ARG A 76 -0.74 -5.05 -4.93
C ARG A 76 -0.16 -4.24 -3.77
N ILE A 77 0.99 -4.66 -3.23
CA ILE A 77 1.74 -3.88 -2.24
C ILE A 77 2.08 -2.50 -2.81
N ARG A 78 2.60 -2.42 -4.04
CA ARG A 78 2.94 -1.13 -4.66
C ARG A 78 1.72 -0.21 -4.79
N ILE A 79 0.57 -0.74 -5.19
CA ILE A 79 -0.68 0.02 -5.29
C ILE A 79 -1.10 0.55 -3.92
N MET A 80 -1.02 -0.28 -2.87
CA MET A 80 -1.28 0.14 -1.49
C MET A 80 -0.32 1.26 -1.07
N TYR A 81 0.98 1.11 -1.30
CA TYR A 81 1.94 2.18 -0.98
C TYR A 81 1.61 3.48 -1.72
N ILE A 82 1.28 3.42 -3.01
CA ILE A 82 0.92 4.62 -3.76
C ILE A 82 -0.38 5.24 -3.21
N SER A 83 -1.40 4.43 -2.90
CA SER A 83 -2.68 4.93 -2.38
C SER A 83 -2.54 5.55 -1.00
N THR A 84 -1.66 5.03 -0.15
CA THR A 84 -1.43 5.59 1.20
C THR A 84 -0.55 6.84 1.13
N PHE A 85 0.59 6.79 0.43
CA PHE A 85 1.61 7.85 0.51
C PHE A 85 1.31 9.05 -0.40
N PHE A 86 0.67 8.85 -1.55
CA PHE A 86 0.38 9.94 -2.48
C PHE A 86 -0.58 10.99 -1.89
N PRO A 87 -1.71 10.62 -1.25
CA PRO A 87 -2.58 11.58 -0.58
C PRO A 87 -1.89 12.27 0.60
N LEU A 88 -1.09 11.56 1.38
CA LEU A 88 -0.32 12.15 2.48
C LEU A 88 0.67 13.20 1.98
N LEU A 89 1.35 12.93 0.86
CA LEU A 89 2.24 13.89 0.22
C LEU A 89 1.47 15.13 -0.26
N ILE A 90 0.31 14.96 -0.89
CA ILE A 90 -0.55 16.07 -1.32
C ILE A 90 -1.00 16.91 -0.12
N MET A 91 -1.47 16.26 0.96
CA MET A 91 -1.86 16.94 2.19
C MET A 91 -0.68 17.73 2.78
N TYR A 92 0.49 17.11 2.87
CA TYR A 92 1.69 17.77 3.37
C TYR A 92 2.08 19.00 2.55
N ILE A 93 2.05 18.91 1.22
CA ILE A 93 2.32 20.03 0.32
C ILE A 93 1.26 21.14 0.52
N PHE A 94 -0.02 20.77 0.56
CA PHE A 94 -1.12 21.72 0.77
C PHE A 94 -0.98 22.49 2.08
N PHE A 95 -0.68 21.81 3.19
CA PHE A 95 -0.44 22.45 4.49
C PHE A 95 0.82 23.33 4.53
N ASN A 96 1.87 22.99 3.78
CA ASN A 96 3.07 23.84 3.70
C ASN A 96 2.90 25.07 2.78
N TYR A 97 2.11 24.94 1.72
CA TYR A 97 1.86 26.04 0.77
C TYR A 97 0.82 27.03 1.28
N ILE A 98 -0.16 26.57 2.05
CA ILE A 98 -1.06 27.44 2.82
C ILE A 98 -0.31 27.83 4.10
N LYS A 99 0.67 28.73 3.94
CA LYS A 99 1.21 29.48 5.06
C LYS A 99 0.08 30.34 5.65
N PHE A 100 -0.38 29.96 6.85
CA PHE A 100 -1.00 30.92 7.78
C PHE A 100 0.08 31.79 8.40
#